data_AF-A0AAD2EEV6-F1
#
_entry.id   AF-A0AAD2EEV6-F1
#
_cell.length_a   1.000
_cell.length_b   1.000
_cell.length_c   1.000
_cell.angle_alpha   90.00
_cell.angle_beta   90.00
_cell.angle_gamma   90.00
#
_symmetry.space_group_name_H-M   'P 1'
#
loop_
_entity.id
_entity.type
_entity.pdbx_description
1 polymer ?
#
loop_
_entity_poly.entity_id
_entity_poly.type
_entity_poly.pdbx_seq_one_letter_code
_entity_poly.pdbx_strand_id
1 'polypeptide(L)'
;MQLMQGLSEWHEHLIKHLKISAVGTTDQLYIEVTGQRLLSFAESLNFSFSFEAVYLTDMRNFKEDLLNVEAGETVVVYSFLMLRSMVSKPDCVENVMGAIRRLRPVLMVVIEVEAITILLHSWIASLRHSCFIVLISIAWKIAWSKAVNPE
;
A
#
# COMPACT_ATOMS: atom_id res chain seq x y z
N MET A 1 5.34 -11.00 -4.00
CA MET A 1 5.88 -11.91 -5.04
C MET A 1 4.79 -12.43 -5.98
N GLN A 2 3.74 -13.12 -5.49
CA GLN A 2 2.67 -13.65 -6.37
C GLN A 2 2.01 -12.62 -7.30
N LEU A 3 1.74 -11.40 -6.79
CA LEU A 3 1.22 -10.31 -7.62
C LEU A 3 2.14 -10.01 -8.81
N MET A 4 3.44 -9.85 -8.57
CA MET A 4 4.41 -9.56 -9.64
C MET A 4 4.48 -10.69 -10.67
N GLN A 5 4.41 -11.96 -10.24
CA GLN A 5 4.38 -13.09 -11.18
C GLN A 5 3.17 -13.01 -12.11
N GLY A 6 1.98 -12.86 -11.52
CA GLY A 6 0.75 -12.72 -12.30
C GLY A 6 0.82 -11.53 -13.26
N LEU A 7 1.35 -10.39 -12.81
CA LEU A 7 1.52 -9.21 -13.67
C LEU A 7 2.58 -9.40 -14.76
N SER A 8 3.65 -10.15 -14.50
CA SER A 8 4.72 -10.41 -15.48
C SER A 8 4.30 -11.38 -16.58
N GLU A 9 3.37 -12.28 -16.28
CA GLU A 9 2.83 -13.28 -17.22
C GLU A 9 1.64 -12.74 -18.04
N TRP A 10 1.03 -11.63 -17.59
CA TRP A 10 -0.08 -11.01 -18.30
C TRP A 10 0.40 -10.40 -19.63
N HIS A 11 0.07 -11.07 -20.73
CA HIS A 11 0.47 -10.73 -22.10
C HIS A 11 -0.08 -9.39 -22.63
N GLU A 12 -1.10 -8.82 -21.98
CA GLU A 12 -1.53 -7.45 -22.27
C GLU A 12 -0.65 -6.50 -21.44
N HIS A 13 0.23 -5.74 -22.10
CA HIS A 13 1.17 -4.76 -21.52
C HIS A 13 0.50 -3.56 -20.81
N LEU A 14 -0.53 -3.78 -20.00
CA LEU A 14 -1.33 -2.76 -19.34
C LEU A 14 -0.54 -2.07 -18.22
N ILE A 15 0.29 -2.82 -17.50
CA ILE A 15 1.12 -2.29 -16.41
C ILE A 15 2.55 -2.16 -16.89
N LYS A 16 3.00 -0.90 -17.05
CA LYS A 16 4.35 -0.58 -17.52
C LYS A 16 5.39 -0.59 -16.42
N HIS A 17 4.96 -0.27 -15.20
CA HIS A 17 5.80 -0.19 -14.03
C HIS A 17 4.94 -0.38 -12.78
N LEU A 18 5.45 -1.17 -11.84
CA LEU A 18 4.86 -1.34 -10.52
C LEU A 18 5.72 -0.61 -9.49
N LYS A 19 5.14 0.37 -8.78
CA LYS A 19 5.77 1.04 -7.65
C LYS A 19 5.10 0.61 -6.36
N ILE A 20 5.86 0.18 -5.37
CA ILE A 20 5.35 -0.09 -4.02
C ILE A 20 5.97 0.91 -3.04
N SER A 21 5.11 1.70 -2.40
CA SER A 21 5.48 2.58 -1.30
C SER A 21 5.00 1.99 0.02
N ALA A 22 5.94 1.48 0.83
CA ALA A 22 5.64 0.91 2.13
C ALA A 22 5.73 1.99 3.21
N VAL A 23 4.65 2.21 3.96
CA VAL A 23 4.61 3.16 5.09
C VAL A 23 4.62 2.39 6.39
N GLY A 24 5.56 2.73 7.28
CA GLY A 24 5.71 2.08 8.58
C GLY A 24 6.11 3.06 9.68
N THR A 25 5.63 2.77 10.90
CA THR A 25 6.07 3.47 12.12
C THR A 25 7.06 2.67 12.96
N THR A 26 7.18 1.37 12.67
CA THR A 26 8.06 0.41 13.34
C THR A 26 8.70 -0.51 12.30
N ASP A 27 9.62 -1.37 12.74
CA ASP A 27 10.13 -2.50 11.95
C ASP A 27 10.81 -2.09 10.63
N GLN A 28 11.53 -0.97 10.62
CA GLN A 28 12.23 -0.43 9.44
C GLN A 28 13.12 -1.48 8.76
N LEU A 29 13.89 -2.24 9.55
CA LEU A 29 14.73 -3.31 9.03
C LEU A 29 13.93 -4.38 8.27
N TYR A 30 12.72 -4.71 8.75
CA TYR A 30 11.85 -5.67 8.07
C TYR A 30 11.33 -5.12 6.74
N ILE A 31 10.97 -3.83 6.70
CA ILE A 31 10.55 -3.13 5.48
C ILE A 31 11.69 -3.14 4.45
N GLU A 32 12.90 -2.76 4.85
CA GLU A 32 14.08 -2.75 3.97
C GLU A 32 14.40 -4.14 3.42
N VAL A 33 14.48 -5.15 4.30
CA VAL A 33 14.77 -6.53 3.89
C VAL A 33 13.71 -7.06 2.94
N THR A 34 12.43 -6.73 3.19
CA THR A 34 11.34 -7.12 2.31
C THR A 34 11.40 -6.38 0.98
N GLY A 35 11.68 -5.08 0.98
CA GLY A 35 11.89 -4.26 -0.21
C GLY A 35 12.99 -4.81 -1.11
N GLN A 36 14.14 -5.14 -0.53
CA GLN A 36 15.26 -5.72 -1.26
C GLN A 36 14.90 -7.07 -1.90
N ARG A 37 14.15 -7.92 -1.16
CA ARG A 37 13.65 -9.19 -1.71
C ARG A 37 12.70 -8.97 -2.88
N LEU A 38 11.83 -7.96 -2.82
CA LEU A 38 10.92 -7.61 -3.91
C LEU A 38 11.68 -7.08 -5.13
N LEU A 39 12.70 -6.24 -4.93
CA LEU A 39 13.56 -5.74 -6.01
C LEU A 39 14.29 -6.88 -6.71
N SER A 40 15.01 -7.73 -5.97
CA SER A 40 15.74 -8.87 -6.54
C SER A 40 14.81 -9.88 -7.22
N PHE A 41 13.57 -10.00 -6.74
CA PHE A 41 12.56 -10.84 -7.39
C PHE A 41 12.03 -10.23 -8.69
N ALA A 42 11.81 -8.92 -8.75
CA ALA A 42 11.40 -8.26 -9.99
C ALA A 42 12.51 -8.30 -11.06
N GLU A 43 13.77 -8.17 -10.65
CA GLU A 43 14.93 -8.33 -11.53
C GLU A 43 14.96 -9.72 -12.18
N SER A 44 14.69 -10.79 -11.42
CA SER A 44 14.69 -12.15 -11.97
C SER A 44 13.55 -12.42 -12.95
N LEU A 45 12.47 -11.63 -12.89
CA LEU A 45 11.35 -11.65 -13.84
C LEU A 45 11.54 -10.69 -15.03
N ASN A 46 12.63 -9.92 -15.05
CA ASN A 46 12.81 -8.79 -15.98
C ASN A 46 11.60 -7.83 -15.98
N PHE A 47 11.03 -7.59 -14.79
CA PHE A 47 9.82 -6.82 -14.60
C PHE A 47 10.15 -5.42 -14.05
N SER A 48 9.58 -4.38 -14.65
CA SER A 48 9.83 -3.00 -14.24
C SER A 48 9.17 -2.71 -12.89
N PHE A 49 9.98 -2.54 -11.85
CA PHE A 49 9.53 -2.41 -10.48
C PHE A 49 10.37 -1.37 -9.70
N SER A 50 9.73 -0.66 -8.78
CA SER A 50 10.39 0.18 -7.78
C SER A 50 9.78 -0.01 -6.40
N PHE A 51 10.61 0.21 -5.37
CA PHE A 51 10.20 0.13 -3.99
C PHE A 51 10.68 1.37 -3.23
N GLU A 52 9.79 1.95 -2.43
CA GLU A 52 10.06 3.12 -1.61
C GLU A 52 9.57 2.84 -0.18
N ALA A 53 10.40 3.12 0.82
CA ALA A 53 10.02 3.01 2.22
C ALA A 53 9.83 4.41 2.83
N VAL A 54 8.67 4.64 3.44
CA VAL A 54 8.32 5.88 4.13
C VAL A 54 8.23 5.61 5.63
N TYR A 55 9.17 6.19 6.36
CA TYR A 55 9.27 6.02 7.81
C TYR A 55 8.65 7.19 8.55
N LEU A 56 7.70 6.89 9.42
CA LEU A 56 7.01 7.89 10.23
C LEU A 56 7.26 7.62 11.71
N THR A 57 7.42 8.68 12.50
CA THR A 57 7.43 8.54 13.96
C THR A 57 6.04 8.24 14.52
N ASP A 58 4.99 8.71 13.84
CA ASP A 58 3.59 8.49 14.19
C ASP A 58 2.71 8.69 12.94
N MET A 59 1.61 7.94 12.84
CA MET A 59 0.68 8.00 11.70
C MET A 59 -0.06 9.34 11.55
N ARG A 60 -0.10 10.19 12.58
CA ARG A 60 -0.56 11.59 12.46
C ARG A 60 0.29 12.42 11.48
N ASN A 61 1.52 11.99 11.24
CA ASN A 61 2.44 12.68 10.33
C ASN A 61 2.31 12.18 8.88
N PHE A 62 1.45 11.19 8.63
CA PHE A 62 1.23 10.68 7.28
C PHE A 62 0.57 11.76 6.40
N LYS A 63 1.16 11.98 5.22
CA LYS A 63 0.68 12.89 4.18
C LYS A 63 0.88 12.22 2.83
N GLU A 64 -0.03 12.47 1.91
CA GLU A 64 -0.01 11.94 0.55
C GLU A 64 1.28 12.30 -0.21
N ASP A 65 1.81 13.51 0.00
CA ASP A 65 3.00 14.01 -0.68
C ASP A 65 4.26 13.18 -0.38
N LEU A 66 4.27 12.44 0.73
CA LEU A 66 5.40 11.57 1.12
C LEU A 66 5.57 10.36 0.20
N LEU A 67 4.57 10.07 -0.63
CA LEU A 67 4.54 8.88 -1.49
C LEU A 67 5.04 9.17 -2.90
N ASN A 68 5.29 10.44 -3.21
CA ASN A 68 5.81 10.87 -4.51
C ASN A 68 5.04 10.24 -5.68
N VAL A 69 3.70 10.28 -5.62
CA VAL A 69 2.84 9.71 -6.67
C VAL A 69 2.87 10.62 -7.88
N GLU A 70 3.22 10.07 -9.04
CA GLU A 70 3.37 10.85 -10.27
C GLU A 70 2.05 11.00 -11.04
N ALA A 71 1.96 12.05 -11.86
CA ALA A 71 0.81 12.26 -12.72
C ALA A 71 0.69 11.13 -13.75
N GLY A 72 -0.40 10.36 -13.68
CA GLY A 72 -0.64 9.19 -14.53
C GLY A 72 -0.44 7.84 -13.81
N GLU A 73 -0.01 7.86 -12.56
CA GLU A 73 -0.07 6.67 -11.71
C GLU A 73 -1.50 6.42 -11.22
N THR A 74 -1.90 5.14 -11.26
CA THR A 74 -3.11 4.63 -10.62
C THR A 74 -2.77 4.13 -9.23
N VAL A 75 -3.42 4.68 -8.21
CA VAL A 75 -3.12 4.31 -6.82
C VAL A 75 -4.06 3.19 -6.35
N VAL A 76 -3.48 2.14 -5.79
CA VAL A 76 -4.18 1.11 -5.02
C VAL A 76 -3.65 1.13 -3.58
N VAL A 77 -4.55 1.14 -2.62
CA VAL A 77 -4.20 1.13 -1.20
C VAL A 77 -4.35 -0.28 -0.66
N TYR A 78 -3.30 -0.86 -0.11
CA TYR A 78 -3.38 -2.12 0.64
C TYR A 78 -3.07 -1.87 2.12
N SER A 79 -4.07 -2.13 2.96
CA SER A 79 -4.01 -1.96 4.41
C SER A 79 -4.19 -3.30 5.10
N PHE A 80 -3.13 -3.80 5.72
CA PHE A 80 -3.16 -5.05 6.49
C PHE A 80 -2.96 -4.76 7.97
N LEU A 81 -4.00 -4.97 8.77
CA LEU A 81 -4.04 -4.75 10.23
C LEU A 81 -3.67 -3.34 10.71
N MET A 82 -3.53 -2.39 9.78
CA MET A 82 -3.08 -1.04 10.08
C MET A 82 -4.13 -0.26 10.88
N LEU A 83 -5.40 -0.30 10.49
CA LEU A 83 -6.45 0.49 11.15
C LEU A 83 -6.63 0.03 12.59
N ARG A 84 -6.49 -1.27 12.84
CA ARG A 84 -6.50 -1.85 14.19
C ARG A 84 -5.46 -1.21 15.12
N SER A 85 -4.25 -0.95 14.62
CA SER A 85 -3.19 -0.32 15.42
C SER A 85 -3.55 1.10 15.89
N MET A 86 -4.55 1.73 15.25
CA MET A 86 -5.00 3.11 15.48
C MET A 86 -6.38 3.20 16.12
N VAL A 87 -7.01 2.08 16.53
CA VAL A 87 -8.38 2.09 17.09
C VAL A 87 -8.52 3.00 18.33
N SER A 88 -7.46 3.10 19.16
CA SER A 88 -7.43 4.00 20.31
C SER A 88 -6.96 5.43 20.00
N LYS A 89 -6.70 5.74 18.73
CA LYS A 89 -6.16 7.01 18.24
C LYS A 89 -7.02 7.54 17.08
N PRO A 90 -8.23 8.08 17.35
CA PRO A 90 -9.16 8.52 16.31
C PRO A 90 -8.54 9.54 15.36
N ASP A 91 -7.74 10.49 15.87
CA ASP A 91 -7.03 11.49 15.06
C ASP A 91 -6.07 10.86 14.04
N CYS A 92 -5.42 9.73 14.38
CA CYS A 92 -4.56 9.01 13.43
C CYS A 92 -5.40 8.42 12.29
N VAL A 93 -6.53 7.80 12.61
CA VAL A 93 -7.43 7.21 11.61
C VAL A 93 -7.97 8.30 10.69
N GLU A 94 -8.46 9.40 11.25
CA GLU A 94 -8.99 10.52 10.47
C GLU A 94 -7.91 11.12 9.55
N ASN A 95 -6.71 11.36 10.05
CA ASN A 95 -5.60 11.86 9.25
C ASN A 95 -5.25 10.90 8.09
N VAL A 96 -5.11 9.61 8.38
CA VAL A 96 -4.75 8.58 7.39
C VAL A 96 -5.84 8.44 6.33
N MET A 97 -7.10 8.35 6.72
CA MET A 97 -8.22 8.26 5.78
C MET A 97 -8.36 9.54 4.95
N GLY A 98 -8.08 10.71 5.53
CA GLY A 98 -8.03 11.98 4.82
C GLY A 98 -6.94 12.01 3.75
N ALA A 99 -5.72 11.57 4.08
CA ALA A 99 -4.61 11.47 3.12
C ALA A 99 -4.90 10.44 2.02
N ILE A 100 -5.42 9.25 2.38
CA ILE A 100 -5.85 8.24 1.41
C ILE A 100 -6.91 8.80 0.46
N ARG A 101 -7.88 9.57 0.96
CA ARG A 101 -8.89 10.21 0.10
C ARG A 101 -8.26 11.20 -0.89
N ARG A 102 -7.23 11.95 -0.48
CA ARG A 102 -6.51 12.90 -1.36
C ARG A 102 -5.69 12.19 -2.44
N LEU A 103 -5.19 10.98 -2.17
CA LEU A 103 -4.54 10.12 -3.18
C LEU A 103 -5.49 9.63 -4.29
N ARG A 104 -6.82 9.72 -4.08
CA ARG A 104 -7.84 9.24 -5.02
C ARG A 104 -7.60 7.81 -5.53
N PRO A 105 -7.45 6.82 -4.61
CA PRO A 105 -7.21 5.44 -5.01
C PRO A 105 -8.38 4.89 -5.82
N VAL A 106 -8.08 4.04 -6.81
CA VAL A 106 -9.12 3.32 -7.57
C VAL A 106 -9.65 2.11 -6.80
N LEU A 107 -8.85 1.59 -5.88
CA LEU A 107 -9.18 0.45 -5.02
C LEU A 107 -8.46 0.59 -3.68
N MET A 108 -9.18 0.27 -2.61
CA MET A 108 -8.60 0.09 -1.29
C MET A 108 -8.95 -1.31 -0.78
N VAL A 109 -7.93 -2.13 -0.52
CA VAL A 109 -8.05 -3.45 0.10
C VAL A 109 -7.72 -3.30 1.58
N VAL A 110 -8.67 -3.69 2.42
CA VAL A 110 -8.54 -3.62 3.88
C VAL A 110 -8.68 -5.02 4.44
N ILE A 111 -7.68 -5.46 5.19
CA ILE A 111 -7.67 -6.76 5.88
C ILE A 111 -7.53 -6.48 7.36
N GLU A 112 -8.60 -6.75 8.10
CA GLU A 112 -8.69 -6.52 9.54
C GLU A 112 -9.27 -7.75 10.24
N VAL A 113 -8.95 -7.91 11.52
CA VAL A 113 -9.56 -8.96 12.35
C VAL A 113 -10.84 -8.39 12.97
N GLU A 114 -11.97 -9.06 12.73
CA GLU A 114 -13.22 -8.73 13.43
C GLU A 114 -13.10 -9.15 14.91
N ALA A 115 -12.81 -8.17 15.77
CA ALA A 115 -12.79 -8.36 17.21
C ALA A 115 -13.52 -7.20 17.90
N ILE A 116 -14.58 -7.53 18.65
CA ILE A 116 -15.28 -6.56 19.50
C ILE A 116 -14.35 -6.19 20.65
N THR A 117 -13.92 -4.93 20.65
CA THR A 117 -12.87 -4.40 21.56
C THR A 117 -13.35 -4.24 23.01
N ILE A 118 -14.62 -4.52 23.32
CA ILE A 118 -15.25 -4.18 24.62
C ILE A 118 -14.82 -5.10 25.78
N LEU A 119 -14.13 -6.24 25.57
CA LEU A 119 -13.83 -7.18 26.67
C LEU A 119 -12.39 -7.72 26.79
N LEU A 120 -11.35 -7.12 26.20
CA LEU A 120 -9.97 -7.54 26.50
C LEU A 120 -8.97 -6.38 26.46
N HIS A 121 -8.99 -5.53 27.49
CA HIS A 121 -7.94 -4.52 27.72
C HIS A 121 -6.52 -5.11 27.80
N SER A 122 -6.37 -6.41 28.07
CA SER A 122 -5.05 -7.07 28.21
C SER A 122 -4.53 -7.77 26.94
N TRP A 123 -5.37 -8.14 25.97
CA TRP A 123 -4.92 -8.89 24.78
C TRP A 123 -4.56 -7.98 23.59
N ILE A 124 -5.21 -6.82 23.47
CA ILE A 124 -4.98 -5.88 22.37
C ILE A 124 -3.58 -5.24 22.45
N ALA A 125 -3.03 -5.10 23.66
CA ALA A 125 -1.67 -4.58 23.86
C ALA A 125 -0.56 -5.50 23.32
N SER A 126 -0.83 -6.81 23.23
CA SER A 126 0.19 -7.80 22.83
C SER A 126 0.38 -7.92 21.32
N LEU A 127 -0.53 -7.39 20.49
CA LEU A 127 -0.46 -7.41 19.03
C LEU A 127 0.07 -6.10 18.43
N ARG A 128 0.84 -5.33 19.20
CA ARG A 128 1.38 -4.01 18.81
C ARG A 128 2.43 -4.02 17.69
N HIS A 129 2.75 -5.18 17.11
CA HIS A 129 3.86 -5.36 16.17
C HIS A 129 3.40 -5.64 14.74
N SER A 130 2.57 -4.78 14.15
CA SER A 130 2.33 -4.79 12.70
C SER A 130 1.68 -3.47 12.26
N CYS A 131 2.49 -2.49 11.84
CA CYS A 131 2.03 -1.36 11.04
C CYS A 131 2.67 -1.46 9.67
N PHE A 132 1.95 -2.00 8.69
CA PHE A 132 2.36 -1.94 7.28
C PHE A 132 1.22 -1.38 6.44
N ILE A 133 1.44 -0.20 5.86
CA ILE A 133 0.70 0.21 4.66
C ILE A 133 1.56 -0.21 3.49
N VAL A 134 1.00 -0.97 2.56
CA VAL A 134 1.62 -1.15 1.25
C VAL A 134 0.75 -0.36 0.29
N LEU A 135 1.19 0.81 -0.12
CA LEU A 135 0.55 1.51 -1.21
C LEU A 135 1.16 1.00 -2.50
N ILE A 136 0.30 0.45 -3.35
CA ILE A 136 0.69 -0.09 -4.65
C ILE A 136 0.29 0.98 -5.67
N SER A 137 1.27 1.76 -6.11
CA SER A 137 1.08 2.67 -7.24
C SER A 137 1.38 1.89 -8.53
N ILE A 138 0.37 1.79 -9.39
CA ILE A 138 0.46 1.10 -10.68
C ILE A 138 0.42 2.18 -11.77
N ALA A 139 1.48 2.36 -12.55
CA ALA A 139 1.44 3.32 -13.66
C ALA A 139 0.51 2.82 -14.79
N TRP A 140 -0.64 3.47 -15.00
CA TRP A 140 -1.56 3.18 -16.12
C TRP A 140 -1.71 4.40 -17.04
N LYS A 141 -1.37 4.24 -18.32
CA LYS A 141 -1.93 5.04 -19.42
C LYS A 141 -3.27 4.43 -19.88
N ILE A 142 -4.38 4.92 -19.35
CA ILE A 142 -5.75 4.44 -19.62
C ILE A 142 -6.01 4.28 -21.13
N ALA A 143 -6.30 3.05 -21.56
CA ALA A 143 -6.92 2.73 -22.86
C ALA A 143 -8.41 2.38 -22.69
N TRP A 144 -9.07 2.93 -21.66
CA TRP A 144 -10.49 2.70 -21.40
C TRP A 144 -11.42 3.39 -22.42
N SER A 145 -10.93 4.34 -23.22
CA SER A 145 -11.78 4.99 -24.24
C SER A 145 -12.02 4.15 -25.49
N LYS A 146 -11.31 3.02 -25.69
CA LYS A 146 -11.52 2.16 -26.88
C LYS A 146 -12.31 0.88 -26.61
N ALA A 147 -12.51 0.51 -25.34
CA ALA A 147 -13.28 -0.68 -24.98
C ALA A 147 -14.77 -0.40 -24.72
N VAL A 148 -15.12 0.87 -24.43
CA VAL A 148 -16.51 1.26 -24.07
C VAL A 148 -17.23 2.00 -25.20
N ASN A 149 -16.54 2.38 -26.28
CA ASN A 149 -17.22 2.89 -27.49
C ASN A 149 -16.37 2.61 -28.75
N PRO A 150 -16.66 1.56 -29.53
CA PRO A 150 -16.12 1.41 -30.87
C PRO A 150 -16.95 2.28 -31.82
N GLU A 151 -16.45 3.48 -32.13
CA GLU A 151 -16.76 4.15 -33.40
C GLU A 151 -15.68 3.85 -34.43
#